data_AF-A0A955JQK2-F1
#
_entry.id   AF-A0A955JQK2-F1
#
_cell.length_a   1.000
_cell.length_b   1.000
_cell.length_c   1.000
_cell.angle_alpha   90.00
_cell.angle_beta   90.00
_cell.angle_gamma   90.00
#
_symmetry.space_group_name_H-M   'P 1'
#
loop_
_entity.id
_entity.type
_entity.pdbx_description
1 polymer ?
#
loop_
_entity_poly.entity_id
_entity_poly.type
_entity_poly.pdbx_seq_one_letter_code
_entity_poly.pdbx_strand_id
1 'polypeptide(L)'
;SAAIREDQALGLNPADDGRVVRIQIPPLTAERRQEIAKQIGGKVEDAMISMRQARHDALKELDQLKKDKSISEDDAKRFTKQIEDIMQNTKQTIDERAKTKEQEILTV
;
A
#
# COMPACT_ATOMS: atom_id res chain seq x y z
N SER A 1 0.43 -19.31 -25.29
CA SER A 1 0.35 -18.09 -26.11
C SER A 1 -1.02 -17.38 -26.07
N ALA A 2 -2.04 -17.88 -25.34
CA ALA A 2 -3.38 -17.26 -25.31
C ALA A 2 -3.64 -16.29 -24.14
N ALA A 3 -2.94 -16.42 -23.00
CA ALA A 3 -3.28 -15.65 -21.78
C ALA A 3 -2.92 -14.15 -21.83
N ILE A 4 -2.05 -13.70 -22.75
CA ILE A 4 -1.64 -12.29 -22.85
C ILE A 4 -2.58 -11.51 -23.80
N ARG A 5 -3.43 -12.20 -24.59
CA ARG A 5 -4.37 -11.56 -25.53
C ARG A 5 -5.70 -11.16 -24.89
N GLU A 6 -6.13 -11.82 -23.82
CA GLU A 6 -7.48 -11.60 -23.25
C GLU A 6 -7.53 -10.46 -22.22
N ASP A 7 -6.39 -9.92 -21.76
CA ASP A 7 -6.36 -8.75 -20.89
C ASP A 7 -6.51 -7.45 -21.72
N GLN A 8 -7.70 -7.28 -22.29
CA GLN A 8 -8.15 -6.09 -23.01
C GLN A 8 -8.16 -4.83 -22.12
N ALA A 9 -7.85 -4.97 -20.83
CA ALA A 9 -7.66 -3.88 -19.86
C ALA A 9 -6.33 -3.12 -20.04
N LEU A 10 -5.34 -3.69 -20.72
CA LEU A 10 -3.99 -3.10 -20.84
C LEU A 10 -3.73 -2.37 -22.17
N GLY A 11 -4.53 -2.58 -23.22
CA GLY A 11 -4.40 -1.84 -24.48
C GLY A 11 -3.04 -2.00 -25.19
N LEU A 12 -2.30 -3.06 -24.88
CA LEU A 12 -0.98 -3.32 -25.39
C LEU A 12 -1.11 -4.21 -26.64
N ASN A 13 -0.62 -3.73 -27.79
CA ASN A 13 -0.48 -4.53 -29.01
C ASN A 13 0.89 -5.22 -29.01
N PRO A 14 1.01 -6.50 -28.59
CA PRO A 14 2.27 -7.21 -28.68
C PRO A 14 2.64 -7.45 -30.15
N ALA A 15 3.81 -6.96 -30.55
CA ALA A 15 4.43 -7.37 -31.80
C ALA A 15 5.18 -8.69 -31.53
N ASP A 16 4.65 -9.78 -32.08
CA ASP A 16 5.21 -11.13 -31.98
C ASP A 16 6.25 -11.32 -33.09
N ASP A 17 7.52 -11.44 -32.70
CA ASP A 17 8.67 -11.64 -33.60
C ASP A 17 9.23 -13.07 -33.47
N GLY A 18 8.36 -14.04 -33.14
CA GLY A 18 8.61 -15.49 -33.19
C GLY A 18 9.54 -16.07 -32.11
N ARG A 19 10.34 -15.24 -31.41
CA ARG A 19 11.17 -15.64 -30.25
C ARG A 19 11.01 -14.74 -29.03
N VAL A 20 10.57 -13.49 -29.20
CA VAL A 20 10.46 -12.51 -28.11
C VAL A 20 9.18 -11.70 -28.32
N VAL A 21 8.35 -11.61 -27.29
CA VAL A 21 7.16 -10.75 -27.28
C VAL A 21 7.60 -9.35 -26.88
N ARG A 22 7.54 -8.40 -27.81
CA ARG A 22 7.83 -6.98 -27.52
C ARG A 22 6.52 -6.24 -27.30
N ILE A 23 6.39 -5.65 -26.12
CA ILE A 23 5.25 -4.83 -25.73
C ILE A 23 5.63 -3.37 -25.88
N GLN A 24 5.04 -2.67 -26.86
CA GLN A 24 5.18 -1.22 -26.98
C GLN A 24 4.25 -0.56 -25.97
N ILE A 25 4.79 -0.06 -24.86
CA ILE A 25 4.04 0.70 -23.88
C ILE A 25 3.98 2.15 -24.40
N PRO A 26 2.81 2.66 -24.84
CA PRO A 26 2.70 4.06 -25.22
C PRO A 26 3.06 4.96 -24.02
N PRO A 27 3.68 6.13 -24.26
CA PRO A 27 3.99 7.05 -23.19
C PRO A 27 2.71 7.44 -22.45
N LEU A 28 2.73 7.36 -21.12
CA LEU A 28 1.61 7.78 -20.28
C LEU A 28 1.29 9.25 -20.58
N THR A 29 0.09 9.49 -21.10
CA THR A 29 -0.44 10.85 -21.32
C THR A 29 -0.53 11.60 -19.99
N ALA A 30 -0.51 12.94 -20.03
CA ALA A 30 -0.63 13.77 -18.83
C ALA A 30 -1.90 13.44 -18.02
N GLU A 31 -3.02 13.17 -18.69
CA GLU A 31 -4.28 12.73 -18.07
C GLU A 31 -4.12 11.41 -17.31
N ARG A 32 -3.46 10.41 -17.91
CA ARG A 32 -3.26 9.11 -17.25
C ARG A 32 -2.33 9.21 -16.03
N ARG A 33 -1.33 10.10 -16.07
CA ARG A 33 -0.48 10.39 -14.90
C ARG A 33 -1.27 11.03 -13.76
N GLN A 34 -2.17 11.95 -14.07
CA GLN A 34 -3.05 12.57 -13.06
C GLN A 34 -4.02 11.55 -12.43
N GLU A 35 -4.57 10.62 -13.22
CA GLU A 35 -5.40 9.54 -12.68
C GLU A 35 -4.62 8.62 -11.73
N ILE A 36 -3.39 8.24 -12.10
CA ILE A 36 -2.56 7.39 -11.24
C ILE A 36 -2.19 8.14 -9.94
N ALA A 37 -1.90 9.44 -10.02
CA ALA A 37 -1.66 10.28 -8.82
C ALA A 37 -2.89 10.30 -7.89
N LYS A 38 -4.11 10.45 -8.43
CA LYS A 38 -5.35 10.34 -7.63
C LYS A 38 -5.51 8.97 -6.98
N GLN A 39 -5.16 7.89 -7.69
CA GLN A 39 -5.22 6.53 -7.13
C GLN A 39 -4.25 6.33 -5.97
N ILE A 40 -3.08 6.98 -6.00
CA ILE A 40 -2.13 6.92 -4.88
C ILE A 40 -2.74 7.54 -3.63
N GLY A 41 -3.35 8.73 -3.75
CA GLY A 41 -4.02 9.39 -2.63
C GLY A 41 -5.08 8.49 -1.98
N GLY A 42 -5.95 7.87 -2.79
CA GLY A 42 -6.96 6.93 -2.27
C GLY A 42 -6.35 5.72 -1.56
N LYS A 43 -5.28 5.13 -2.11
CA LYS A 43 -4.58 4.00 -1.47
C LYS A 43 -3.92 4.39 -0.14
N VAL A 44 -3.42 5.61 -0.02
CA VAL A 44 -2.86 6.13 1.23
C VAL A 44 -3.97 6.29 2.28
N GLU A 45 -5.12 6.84 1.90
CA GLU A 45 -6.28 6.96 2.79
C GLU A 45 -6.76 5.60 3.31
N ASP A 46 -6.91 4.61 2.42
CA ASP A 46 -7.29 3.25 2.78
C ASP A 46 -6.27 2.61 3.74
N ALA A 47 -4.98 2.79 3.49
CA ALA A 47 -3.91 2.29 4.37
C ALA A 47 -3.97 2.96 5.75
N MET A 48 -4.25 4.27 5.81
CA MET A 48 -4.42 5.01 7.06
C MET A 48 -5.65 4.55 7.84
N ILE A 49 -6.77 4.23 7.16
CA ILE A 49 -7.96 3.67 7.79
C ILE A 49 -7.65 2.30 8.38
N SER A 50 -7.01 1.42 7.59
CA SER A 50 -6.63 0.07 8.04
C SER A 50 -5.68 0.11 9.24
N MET A 51 -4.69 1.00 9.26
CA MET A 51 -3.81 1.19 10.42
C MET A 51 -4.57 1.61 11.68
N ARG A 52 -5.51 2.55 11.56
CA ARG A 52 -6.33 2.99 12.71
C ARG A 52 -7.17 1.84 13.25
N GLN A 53 -7.73 1.02 12.37
CA GLN A 53 -8.49 -0.16 12.75
C GLN A 53 -7.61 -1.19 13.47
N ALA A 54 -6.46 -1.54 12.88
CA ALA A 54 -5.50 -2.47 13.48
C ALA A 54 -5.01 -2.02 14.86
N ARG A 55 -4.77 -0.71 15.04
CA ARG A 55 -4.42 -0.15 16.36
C ARG A 55 -5.55 -0.33 17.37
N HIS A 56 -6.79 -0.06 16.98
CA HIS A 56 -7.95 -0.23 17.86
C HIS A 56 -8.12 -1.69 18.29
N ASP A 57 -8.00 -2.62 17.34
CA ASP A 57 -8.12 -4.06 17.62
C ASP A 57 -6.98 -4.54 18.54
N ALA A 58 -5.74 -4.10 18.29
CA ALA A 58 -4.60 -4.43 19.15
C ALA A 58 -4.76 -3.89 20.58
N LEU A 59 -5.25 -2.66 20.76
CA LEU A 59 -5.51 -2.09 22.08
C LEU A 59 -6.62 -2.85 22.81
N LYS A 60 -7.67 -3.23 22.10
CA LYS A 60 -8.79 -4.01 22.65
C LYS A 60 -8.33 -5.40 23.11
N GLU A 61 -7.48 -6.06 22.34
CA GLU A 61 -6.87 -7.34 22.72
C GLU A 61 -6.00 -7.20 23.97
N LEU A 62 -5.23 -6.11 24.06
CA LEU A 62 -4.39 -5.80 25.22
C LEU A 62 -5.22 -5.58 26.50
N ASP A 63 -6.36 -4.88 26.39
CA ASP A 63 -7.29 -4.69 27.50
C ASP A 63 -7.97 -6.00 27.91
N GLN A 64 -8.23 -6.90 26.97
CA GLN A 64 -8.77 -8.22 27.25
C GLN A 64 -7.75 -9.10 27.99
N LEU A 65 -6.50 -9.12 27.52
CA LEU A 65 -5.39 -9.83 28.18
C LEU A 65 -5.12 -9.33 29.60
N LYS A 66 -5.30 -8.02 29.86
CA LYS A 66 -5.26 -7.46 31.23
C LYS A 66 -6.37 -8.02 32.11
N LYS A 67 -7.61 -8.09 31.60
CA LYS A 67 -8.77 -8.62 32.35
C LYS A 67 -8.58 -10.10 32.66
N ASP A 68 -8.03 -10.84 31.71
CA ASP A 68 -7.71 -12.26 31.84
C ASP A 68 -6.47 -12.51 32.72
N LYS A 69 -5.88 -11.45 33.31
CA LYS A 69 -4.66 -11.46 34.14
C LYS A 69 -3.49 -12.20 33.49
N SER A 70 -3.49 -12.25 32.16
CA SER A 70 -2.47 -12.95 31.37
C SER A 70 -1.21 -12.10 31.19
N ILE A 71 -1.30 -10.79 31.42
CA ILE A 71 -0.19 -9.83 31.33
C ILE A 71 -0.16 -8.90 32.56
N SER A 72 1.03 -8.47 32.96
CA SER A 72 1.19 -7.49 34.04
C SER A 72 0.89 -6.06 33.57
N GLU A 73 0.71 -5.13 34.51
CA GLU A 73 0.49 -3.72 34.17
C GLU A 73 1.71 -3.08 33.47
N ASP A 74 2.91 -3.52 33.82
CA ASP A 74 4.16 -3.08 33.19
C ASP A 74 4.31 -3.62 31.76
N ASP A 75 4.01 -4.90 31.55
CA ASP A 75 4.02 -5.50 30.22
C ASP A 75 3.01 -4.82 29.31
N ALA A 76 1.83 -4.51 29.83
CA ALA A 76 0.82 -3.82 29.05
C ALA A 76 1.27 -2.41 28.61
N LYS A 77 1.88 -1.63 29.52
CA LYS A 77 2.45 -0.32 29.15
C LYS A 77 3.53 -0.46 28.08
N ARG A 78 4.36 -1.51 28.17
CA ARG A 78 5.39 -1.81 27.17
C ARG A 78 4.79 -2.15 25.80
N PHE A 79 3.78 -3.03 25.76
CA PHE A 79 3.12 -3.41 24.51
C PHE A 79 2.37 -2.24 23.88
N THR A 80 1.68 -1.41 24.67
CA THR A 80 1.04 -0.18 24.15
C THR A 80 2.07 0.74 23.49
N LYS A 81 3.23 0.94 24.13
CA LYS A 81 4.30 1.76 23.54
C LYS A 81 4.84 1.16 22.23
N GLN A 82 5.06 -0.15 22.20
CA GLN A 82 5.50 -0.83 20.98
C GLN A 82 4.50 -0.71 19.84
N ILE A 83 3.20 -0.83 20.13
CA ILE A 83 2.13 -0.62 19.14
C ILE A 83 2.21 0.79 18.57
N GLU A 84 2.29 1.82 19.42
CA GLU A 84 2.38 3.22 18.96
C GLU A 84 3.66 3.47 18.13
N ASP A 85 4.82 2.92 18.55
CA ASP A 85 6.08 3.05 17.80
C ASP A 85 5.97 2.38 16.41
N ILE A 86 5.39 1.19 16.32
CA ILE A 86 5.16 0.48 15.04
C ILE A 86 4.19 1.28 14.15
N MET A 87 3.11 1.82 14.72
CA MET A 87 2.16 2.65 13.98
C MET A 87 2.82 3.90 13.41
N GLN A 88 3.67 4.57 14.19
CA GLN A 88 4.41 5.75 13.74
C GLN A 88 5.37 5.42 12.60
N ASN A 89 6.15 4.33 12.72
CA ASN A 89 7.08 3.91 11.67
C ASN A 89 6.35 3.49 10.38
N THR A 90 5.22 2.80 10.52
CA THR A 90 4.41 2.37 9.36
C THR A 90 3.83 3.59 8.63
N LYS A 91 3.35 4.59 9.38
CA LYS A 91 2.87 5.85 8.81
C LYS A 91 3.97 6.55 8.00
N GLN A 92 5.17 6.68 8.56
CA GLN A 92 6.31 7.28 7.84
C GLN A 92 6.63 6.51 6.56
N THR A 93 6.65 5.17 6.64
CA THR A 93 6.92 4.32 5.47
C THR A 93 5.87 4.49 4.37
N ILE A 94 4.59 4.64 4.72
CA ILE A 94 3.52 4.88 3.77
C ILE A 94 3.68 6.24 3.09
N ASP A 95 3.94 7.30 3.88
CA ASP A 95 4.13 8.65 3.37
C ASP A 95 5.35 8.72 2.42
N GLU A 96 6.45 8.08 2.79
CA GLU A 96 7.65 7.98 1.95
C GLU A 96 7.36 7.25 0.63
N ARG A 97 6.72 6.08 0.69
CA ARG A 97 6.38 5.30 -0.51
C ARG A 97 5.41 6.04 -1.42
N ALA A 98 4.43 6.75 -0.86
CA ALA A 98 3.50 7.56 -1.63
C ALA A 98 4.26 8.67 -2.37
N LYS A 99 5.13 9.40 -1.66
CA LYS A 99 5.95 10.47 -2.23
C LYS A 99 6.90 9.97 -3.31
N THR A 100 7.59 8.84 -3.09
CA THR A 100 8.45 8.23 -4.10
C THR A 100 7.64 7.86 -5.35
N LYS A 101 6.45 7.27 -5.18
CA LYS A 101 5.62 6.87 -6.31
C LYS A 101 5.06 8.06 -7.08
N GLU A 102 4.66 9.12 -6.39
CA GLU A 102 4.24 10.38 -7.03
C GLU A 102 5.39 11.01 -7.83
N GLN A 103 6.60 11.05 -7.26
CA GLN A 103 7.79 11.55 -7.96
C GLN A 103 8.12 10.72 -9.20
N GLU A 104 8.07 9.39 -9.13
CA GLU A 104 8.26 8.51 -10.29
C GLU A 104 7.24 8.76 -11.40
N ILE A 105 5.99 9.08 -11.06
CA ILE A 105 4.93 9.33 -12.06
C ILE A 105 5.09 10.71 -12.69
N LEU A 106 5.55 11.70 -11.93
CA LEU A 106 5.72 13.08 -12.41
C LEU A 106 7.02 13.28 -13.18
N THR A 107 8.07 12.51 -12.85
CA THR A 107 9.38 12.66 -13.49
C THR A 107 9.50 11.71 -14.68
N VAL A 108 9.47 12.25 -15.90
CA VAL A 108 10.00 11.63 -17.12
C VAL A 108 10.88 12.64 -17.83
#